data_AF-A0A409WYA9-F1
#
_entry.id   AF-A0A409WYA9-F1
#
_cell.length_a   1.000
_cell.length_b   1.000
_cell.length_c   1.000
_cell.angle_alpha   90.00
_cell.angle_beta   90.00
_cell.angle_gamma   90.00
#
_symmetry.space_group_name_H-M   'P 1'
#
loop_
_entity.id
_entity.type
_entity.pdbx_description
1 polymer ?
#
loop_
_entity_poly.entity_id
_entity_poly.type
_entity_poly.pdbx_seq_one_letter_code
_entity_poly.pdbx_strand_id
1 'polypeptide(L)'
;MAIDQVEVAPQRAELDPSKLVITLAKELKPLPELENLVFGQTQTDHMLVVNHDPVHGWLAPEIKPYGPLAFDPMASCFHYCPNIFEGMKAYIGPNGETRLFRPERNMARLARSAERVALPPFDENAVLTLIKRLLEIEARWIPNKPGYSLSTWNRRDFLHFSSRRRRL
;
A
#
# COMPACT_ATOMS: atom_id res chain seq x y z
N MET A 1 -24.73 22.58 37.99
CA MET A 1 -24.71 22.42 36.51
C MET A 1 -23.31 21.93 36.17
N ALA A 2 -23.13 20.62 36.03
CA ALA A 2 -21.82 20.04 35.73
C ALA A 2 -21.54 20.27 34.25
N ILE A 3 -20.42 20.91 33.98
CA ILE A 3 -19.83 21.02 32.65
C ILE A 3 -19.36 19.61 32.24
N ASP A 4 -20.09 18.98 31.32
CA ASP A 4 -19.62 17.77 30.65
C ASP A 4 -18.26 18.09 30.02
N GLN A 5 -17.21 17.49 30.57
CA GLN A 5 -15.93 17.48 29.90
C GLN A 5 -16.10 16.65 28.63
N VAL A 6 -16.08 17.31 27.48
CA VAL A 6 -15.94 16.63 26.20
C VAL A 6 -14.59 15.92 26.25
N GLU A 7 -14.63 14.61 26.49
CA GLU A 7 -13.46 13.75 26.44
C GLU A 7 -12.91 13.83 25.02
N VAL A 8 -11.84 14.61 24.84
CA VAL A 8 -11.15 14.75 23.56
C VAL A 8 -10.57 13.38 23.26
N ALA A 9 -11.19 12.67 22.31
CA ALA A 9 -10.70 11.37 21.86
C ALA A 9 -9.19 11.50 21.55
N PRO A 10 -8.35 10.57 22.03
CA PRO A 10 -6.91 10.65 21.82
C PRO A 10 -6.62 10.78 20.32
N GLN A 11 -5.78 11.76 19.96
CA GLN A 11 -5.40 11.98 18.58
C GLN A 11 -4.63 10.75 18.07
N ARG A 12 -5.26 10.00 17.18
CA ARG A 12 -4.67 8.82 16.55
C ARG A 12 -3.49 9.24 15.68
N ALA A 13 -2.44 8.41 15.62
CA ALA A 13 -1.29 8.66 14.78
C ALA A 13 -1.69 8.68 13.30
N GLU A 14 -1.26 9.73 12.60
CA GLU A 14 -1.36 9.84 11.15
C GLU A 14 -0.32 8.97 10.45
N LEU A 15 -0.59 8.63 9.18
CA LEU A 15 0.37 7.89 8.36
C LEU A 15 1.58 8.76 8.07
N ASP A 16 2.74 8.35 8.57
CA ASP A 16 3.98 9.13 8.51
C ASP A 16 5.05 8.39 7.68
N PRO A 17 5.32 8.83 6.44
CA PRO A 17 6.32 8.21 5.58
C PRO A 17 7.75 8.32 6.11
N SER A 18 8.04 9.24 7.03
CA SER A 18 9.39 9.41 7.58
C SER A 18 9.79 8.25 8.52
N LYS A 19 8.80 7.51 9.03
CA LYS A 19 8.99 6.33 9.89
C LYS A 19 9.15 5.03 9.09
N LEU A 20 9.29 5.11 7.77
CA LEU A 20 9.43 3.95 6.90
C LEU A 20 10.63 3.08 7.30
N VAL A 21 10.35 1.81 7.61
CA VAL A 21 11.36 0.78 7.85
C VAL A 21 11.54 -0.04 6.57
N ILE A 22 12.78 -0.21 6.13
CA ILE A 22 13.10 -0.95 4.91
C ILE A 22 13.90 -2.20 5.28
N THR A 23 13.41 -3.36 4.88
CA THR A 23 14.09 -4.65 4.97
C THR A 23 14.25 -5.23 3.57
N LEU A 24 15.47 -5.28 3.06
CA LEU A 24 15.73 -5.79 1.71
C LEU A 24 15.78 -7.32 1.68
N ALA A 25 15.36 -7.90 0.57
CA ALA A 25 15.49 -9.33 0.29
C ALA A 25 16.98 -9.69 0.18
N LYS A 26 17.36 -10.83 0.79
CA LYS A 26 18.74 -11.34 0.74
C LYS A 26 19.11 -11.83 -0.66
N GLU A 27 18.14 -12.38 -1.37
CA GLU A 27 18.27 -12.92 -2.72
C GLU A 27 17.18 -12.30 -3.59
N LEU A 28 17.58 -11.77 -4.74
CA LEU A 28 16.68 -11.13 -5.70
C LEU A 28 16.25 -12.17 -6.74
N LYS A 29 14.97 -12.12 -7.13
CA LYS A 29 14.45 -13.03 -8.18
C LYS A 29 15.08 -12.74 -9.54
N PRO A 30 15.18 -13.73 -10.44
CA PRO A 30 15.52 -13.44 -11.83
C PRO A 30 14.44 -12.54 -12.45
N LEU A 31 14.86 -11.60 -13.30
CA LEU A 31 13.90 -10.82 -14.08
C LEU A 31 13.26 -11.73 -15.14
N PRO A 32 11.94 -11.67 -15.32
CA PRO A 32 11.26 -12.45 -16.35
C PRO A 32 11.61 -11.94 -17.76
N GLU A 33 11.52 -12.82 -18.75
CA GLU A 33 11.53 -12.42 -20.16
C GLU A 33 10.29 -11.60 -20.48
N LEU A 34 10.47 -10.44 -21.12
CA LEU A 34 9.39 -9.49 -21.35
C LEU A 34 8.30 -10.07 -22.25
N GLU A 35 8.68 -10.87 -23.23
CA GLU A 35 7.80 -11.50 -24.21
C GLU A 35 6.83 -12.51 -23.57
N ASN A 36 7.23 -13.09 -22.42
CA ASN A 36 6.46 -14.11 -21.70
C ASN A 36 5.68 -13.53 -20.50
N LEU A 37 5.64 -12.21 -20.34
CA LEU A 37 4.93 -11.56 -19.24
C LEU A 37 3.42 -11.76 -19.35
N VAL A 38 2.85 -12.43 -18.34
CA VAL A 38 1.40 -12.51 -18.15
C VAL A 38 0.98 -11.59 -17.02
N PHE A 39 -0.04 -10.77 -17.27
CA PHE A 39 -0.51 -9.76 -16.32
C PHE A 39 -0.84 -10.38 -14.95
N GLY A 40 -0.24 -9.82 -13.89
CA GLY A 40 -0.50 -10.18 -12.49
C GLY A 40 0.09 -11.51 -12.03
N GLN A 41 0.88 -12.20 -12.86
CA GLN A 41 1.49 -13.48 -12.49
C GLN A 41 2.89 -13.35 -11.90
N THR A 42 3.65 -12.32 -12.29
CA THR A 42 4.98 -12.05 -11.75
C THR A 42 4.94 -10.87 -10.78
N GLN A 43 5.56 -11.03 -9.62
CA GLN A 43 5.64 -10.03 -8.55
C GLN A 43 7.09 -9.62 -8.32
N THR A 44 7.28 -8.40 -7.87
CA THR A 44 8.56 -7.77 -7.51
C THR A 44 9.13 -8.31 -6.20
N ASP A 45 10.37 -7.96 -5.86
CA ASP A 45 11.09 -8.56 -4.72
C ASP A 45 10.51 -8.15 -3.35
N HIS A 46 9.93 -6.96 -3.25
CA HIS A 46 9.41 -6.37 -2.02
C HIS A 46 7.96 -5.95 -2.17
N MET A 47 7.31 -5.73 -1.02
CA MET A 47 5.97 -5.18 -0.88
C MET A 47 5.96 -4.10 0.20
N LEU A 48 5.07 -3.11 0.05
CA LEU A 48 4.78 -2.09 1.06
C LEU A 48 3.62 -2.58 1.94
N VAL A 49 3.80 -2.53 3.26
CA VAL A 49 2.78 -2.87 4.26
C VAL A 49 2.68 -1.74 5.27
N VAL A 50 1.45 -1.35 5.59
CA VAL A 50 1.18 -0.37 6.65
C VAL A 50 0.05 -0.91 7.51
N ASN A 51 0.33 -1.08 8.80
CA ASN A 51 -0.67 -1.53 9.76
C ASN A 51 -1.35 -0.33 10.41
N HIS A 52 -2.60 -0.51 10.81
CA HIS A 52 -3.34 0.49 11.57
C HIS A 52 -3.99 -0.16 12.78
N ASP A 53 -3.77 0.48 13.92
CA ASP A 53 -4.36 0.13 15.19
C ASP A 53 -5.58 1.03 15.48
N PRO A 54 -6.74 0.46 15.86
CA PRO A 54 -7.95 1.25 16.10
C PRO A 54 -7.85 2.22 17.29
N VAL A 55 -6.89 2.01 18.19
CA VAL A 55 -6.63 2.88 19.35
C VAL A 55 -5.53 3.88 19.03
N HIS A 56 -4.41 3.42 18.46
CA HIS A 56 -3.20 4.22 18.30
C HIS A 56 -3.07 4.88 16.91
N GLY A 57 -3.84 4.46 15.91
CA GLY A 57 -3.78 4.95 14.54
C GLY A 57 -2.80 4.19 13.66
N TRP A 58 -2.26 4.87 12.64
CA TRP A 58 -1.32 4.28 11.70
C TRP A 58 0.03 3.96 12.35
N LEU A 59 0.53 2.75 12.11
CA LEU A 59 1.84 2.30 12.55
C LEU A 59 2.91 2.64 11.50
N ALA A 60 4.18 2.44 11.86
CA ALA A 60 5.29 2.65 10.96
C ALA A 60 5.11 1.83 9.66
N PRO A 61 5.25 2.45 8.47
CA PRO A 61 5.20 1.73 7.21
C PRO A 61 6.43 0.83 7.07
N GLU A 62 6.27 -0.30 6.40
CA GLU A 62 7.31 -1.29 6.17
C GLU A 62 7.42 -1.59 4.67
N ILE A 63 8.62 -1.51 4.10
CA ILE A 63 8.95 -2.20 2.85
C ILE A 63 9.75 -3.44 3.22
N LYS A 64 9.25 -4.62 2.82
CA LYS A 64 9.86 -5.90 3.18
C LYS A 64 9.78 -6.91 2.03
N PRO A 65 10.52 -8.03 2.08
CA PRO A 65 10.46 -9.04 1.03
C PRO A 65 9.03 -9.51 0.79
N TYR A 66 8.66 -9.64 -0.48
CA TYR A 66 7.33 -10.10 -0.88
C TYR A 66 7.07 -11.50 -0.33
N GLY A 67 5.93 -11.67 0.34
CA GLY A 67 5.59 -12.91 1.03
C GLY A 67 4.12 -12.99 1.44
N PRO A 68 3.69 -14.11 2.03
CA PRO A 68 2.31 -14.28 2.48
C PRO A 68 1.97 -13.27 3.59
N LEU A 69 0.73 -12.77 3.56
CA LEU A 69 0.16 -11.98 4.63
C LEU A 69 -0.52 -12.90 5.65
N ALA A 70 -0.24 -12.69 6.94
CA ALA A 70 -0.89 -13.40 8.02
C ALA A 70 -2.15 -12.64 8.46
N PHE A 71 -3.30 -13.30 8.39
CA PHE A 71 -4.59 -12.73 8.79
C PHE A 71 -5.26 -13.58 9.86
N ASP A 72 -6.05 -12.92 10.70
CA ASP A 72 -7.03 -13.60 11.55
C ASP A 72 -8.13 -14.20 10.65
N PRO A 73 -8.52 -15.48 10.80
CA PRO A 73 -9.61 -16.07 10.02
C PRO A 73 -10.94 -15.32 10.14
N MET A 74 -11.17 -14.61 11.25
CA MET A 74 -12.36 -13.79 11.50
C MET A 74 -12.22 -12.34 11.02
N ALA A 75 -11.14 -12.02 10.31
CA ALA A 75 -10.93 -10.70 9.74
C ALA A 75 -12.07 -10.31 8.78
N SER A 76 -12.57 -9.09 8.93
CA SER A 76 -13.76 -8.61 8.20
C SER A 76 -13.61 -8.67 6.68
N CYS A 77 -12.38 -8.61 6.13
CA CYS A 77 -12.09 -8.76 4.70
C CYS A 77 -12.67 -10.04 4.10
N PHE A 78 -12.71 -11.12 4.87
CA PHE A 78 -13.16 -12.43 4.39
C PHE A 78 -14.66 -12.63 4.51
N HIS A 79 -15.32 -11.93 5.43
CA HIS A 79 -16.74 -12.14 5.75
C HIS A 79 -17.65 -11.10 5.11
N TYR A 80 -17.19 -9.84 5.05
CA TYR A 80 -18.01 -8.71 4.61
C TYR A 80 -17.35 -7.87 3.51
N CYS A 81 -16.19 -8.30 3.02
CA CYS A 81 -15.45 -7.68 1.92
C CYS A 81 -15.24 -6.14 2.00
N PRO A 82 -14.91 -5.51 3.16
CA PRO A 82 -14.50 -4.11 3.22
C PRO A 82 -13.06 -3.95 2.70
N ASN A 83 -12.85 -4.28 1.44
CA ASN A 83 -11.54 -4.24 0.77
C ASN A 83 -11.62 -3.27 -0.40
N ILE A 84 -10.57 -2.50 -0.59
CA ILE A 84 -10.40 -1.62 -1.74
C ILE A 84 -9.06 -1.93 -2.40
N PHE A 85 -8.97 -1.63 -3.70
CA PHE A 85 -7.72 -1.73 -4.44
C PHE A 85 -7.60 -0.56 -5.41
N GLU A 86 -6.38 -0.30 -5.86
CA GLU A 86 -6.08 0.66 -6.91
C GLU A 86 -5.19 0.04 -7.98
N GLY A 87 -5.15 0.69 -9.14
CA GLY A 87 -4.34 0.25 -10.27
C GLY A 87 -3.65 1.44 -10.94
N MET A 88 -2.33 1.47 -10.88
CA MET A 88 -1.50 2.41 -11.64
C MET A 88 -0.24 1.72 -12.16
N LYS A 89 0.46 2.41 -13.06
CA LYS A 89 1.62 1.87 -13.77
C LYS A 89 2.79 2.82 -13.67
N ALA A 90 3.98 2.24 -13.51
CA ALA A 90 5.27 2.90 -13.60
C ALA A 90 5.92 2.58 -14.95
N TYR A 91 6.54 3.59 -15.54
CA TYR A 91 7.17 3.54 -16.86
C TYR A 91 8.58 4.12 -16.77
N ILE A 92 9.49 3.66 -17.62
CA ILE A 92 10.76 4.35 -17.87
C ILE A 92 10.55 5.38 -18.98
N GLY A 93 10.86 6.64 -18.69
CA GLY A 93 10.82 7.74 -19.64
C GLY A 93 12.02 7.71 -20.60
N PRO A 94 12.00 8.52 -21.68
CA PRO A 94 13.12 8.60 -22.63
C PRO A 94 14.45 9.05 -22.00
N ASN A 95 14.40 9.72 -20.84
CA ASN A 95 15.56 10.14 -20.06
C ASN A 95 16.05 9.08 -19.05
N GLY A 96 15.46 7.87 -19.05
CA GLY A 96 15.77 6.81 -18.11
C GLY A 96 15.10 6.94 -16.74
N GLU A 97 14.31 8.00 -16.51
CA GLU A 97 13.66 8.21 -15.21
C GLU A 97 12.34 7.45 -15.10
N THR A 98 12.05 6.97 -13.88
CA THR A 98 10.76 6.39 -13.54
C THR A 98 9.66 7.45 -13.52
N ARG A 99 8.53 7.16 -14.18
CA ARG A 99 7.36 8.04 -14.25
C ARG A 99 6.09 7.30 -13.90
N LEU A 100 5.21 8.00 -13.18
CA LEU A 100 3.84 7.60 -12.90
C LEU A 100 2.88 8.48 -13.69
N PHE A 101 1.79 7.91 -14.19
CA PHE A 101 0.76 8.67 -14.90
C PHE A 101 -0.36 9.08 -13.96
N ARG A 102 -0.43 10.38 -13.65
CA ARG A 102 -1.48 11.01 -12.81
C ARG A 102 -1.77 10.28 -11.49
N PRO A 103 -0.73 9.88 -10.73
CA PRO A 103 -0.93 9.06 -9.53
C PRO A 103 -1.82 9.71 -8.47
N GLU A 104 -1.87 11.05 -8.43
CA GLU A 104 -2.76 11.82 -7.55
C GLU A 104 -4.25 11.48 -7.79
N ARG A 105 -4.64 11.16 -9.03
CA ARG A 105 -6.02 10.77 -9.35
C ARG A 105 -6.36 9.38 -8.81
N ASN A 106 -5.38 8.49 -8.74
CA ASN A 106 -5.54 7.19 -8.11
C ASN A 106 -5.65 7.32 -6.59
N MET A 107 -4.84 8.17 -5.94
CA MET A 107 -4.93 8.38 -4.49
C MET A 107 -6.26 9.00 -4.08
N ALA A 108 -6.75 9.99 -4.82
CA ALA A 108 -8.07 10.58 -4.59
C ALA A 108 -9.21 9.56 -4.76
N ARG A 109 -9.06 8.58 -5.66
CA ARG A 109 -10.04 7.49 -5.83
C ARG A 109 -9.93 6.43 -4.73
N LEU A 110 -8.72 6.14 -4.26
CA LEU A 110 -8.49 5.25 -3.12
C LEU A 110 -9.10 5.84 -1.84
N ALA A 111 -8.88 7.14 -1.57
CA ALA A 111 -9.42 7.83 -0.41
C ALA A 111 -10.96 7.82 -0.39
N ARG A 112 -11.60 8.15 -1.52
CA ARG A 112 -13.07 8.05 -1.66
C ARG A 112 -13.59 6.62 -1.45
N SER A 113 -12.87 5.62 -1.96
CA SER A 113 -13.24 4.21 -1.77
C SER A 113 -13.11 3.81 -0.30
N ALA A 114 -12.02 4.21 0.37
CA ALA A 114 -11.79 3.97 1.79
C ALA A 114 -12.90 4.55 2.65
N GLU A 115 -13.28 5.80 2.40
CA GLU A 115 -14.42 6.45 3.07
C GLU A 115 -15.72 5.67 2.87
N ARG A 116 -16.03 5.26 1.62
CA ARG A 116 -17.27 4.55 1.28
C ARG A 116 -17.42 3.23 2.03
N VAL A 117 -16.32 2.52 2.30
CA VAL A 117 -16.31 1.25 3.04
C VAL A 117 -15.87 1.39 4.49
N ALA A 118 -15.85 2.62 5.02
CA ALA A 118 -15.50 2.93 6.41
C ALA A 118 -14.11 2.42 6.86
N LEU A 119 -13.14 2.43 5.95
CA LEU A 119 -11.73 2.22 6.29
C LEU A 119 -11.14 3.51 6.89
N PRO A 120 -10.14 3.40 7.78
CA PRO A 120 -9.43 4.56 8.32
C PRO A 120 -8.90 5.51 7.24
N PRO A 121 -9.08 6.83 7.43
CA PRO A 121 -8.57 7.82 6.50
C PRO A 121 -7.04 7.86 6.54
N PHE A 122 -6.44 8.31 5.45
CA PHE A 122 -4.99 8.50 5.30
C PHE A 122 -4.72 9.73 4.44
N ASP A 123 -3.52 10.30 4.55
CA ASP A 123 -3.04 11.32 3.63
C ASP A 123 -2.63 10.68 2.29
N GLU A 124 -3.26 11.14 1.22
CA GLU A 124 -2.98 10.72 -0.16
C GLU A 124 -1.50 10.93 -0.54
N ASN A 125 -0.88 12.02 -0.09
CA ASN A 125 0.52 12.32 -0.39
C ASN A 125 1.47 11.40 0.38
N ALA A 126 1.10 11.02 1.61
CA ALA A 126 1.86 10.07 2.40
C ALA A 126 1.91 8.69 1.71
N VAL A 127 0.75 8.17 1.29
CA VAL A 127 0.68 6.90 0.54
C VAL A 127 1.45 7.00 -0.77
N LEU A 128 1.30 8.08 -1.53
CA LEU A 128 2.03 8.26 -2.78
C LEU A 128 3.55 8.32 -2.57
N THR A 129 4.02 8.94 -1.49
CA THR A 129 5.43 8.98 -1.12
C THR A 129 5.97 7.58 -0.86
N LEU A 130 5.22 6.74 -0.13
CA LEU A 130 5.60 5.35 0.14
C LEU A 130 5.62 4.49 -1.13
N ILE A 131 4.65 4.66 -2.04
CA ILE A 131 4.65 3.98 -3.35
C ILE A 131 5.90 4.36 -4.15
N LYS A 132 6.26 5.65 -4.18
CA LYS A 132 7.47 6.12 -4.86
C LYS A 132 8.73 5.48 -4.26
N ARG A 133 8.84 5.39 -2.93
CA ARG A 133 9.94 4.69 -2.25
C ARG A 133 10.03 3.21 -2.63
N LEU A 134 8.89 2.52 -2.74
CA LEU A 134 8.87 1.14 -3.22
C LEU A 134 9.37 1.05 -4.65
N LEU A 135 8.94 1.94 -5.54
CA LEU A 135 9.39 1.95 -6.94
C LEU A 135 10.86 2.28 -7.11
N GLU A 136 11.44 3.10 -6.23
CA GLU A 136 12.89 3.35 -6.20
C GLU A 136 13.67 2.05 -5.90
N ILE A 137 13.19 1.26 -4.94
CA ILE A 137 13.79 -0.05 -4.59
C ILE A 137 13.58 -1.06 -5.73
N GLU A 138 12.40 -1.06 -6.33
CA GLU A 138 12.00 -1.97 -7.40
C GLU A 138 12.36 -1.47 -8.80
N ALA A 139 13.21 -0.45 -8.93
CA ALA A 139 13.48 0.20 -10.21
C ALA A 139 13.94 -0.78 -11.31
N ARG A 140 14.69 -1.82 -10.93
CA ARG A 140 15.14 -2.88 -11.86
C ARG A 140 14.00 -3.69 -12.50
N TRP A 141 12.82 -3.71 -11.88
CA TRP A 141 11.64 -4.42 -12.39
C TRP A 141 10.84 -3.61 -13.39
N ILE A 142 11.12 -2.31 -13.55
CA ILE A 142 10.41 -1.44 -14.48
C ILE A 142 11.00 -1.67 -15.87
N PRO A 143 10.25 -2.29 -16.81
CA PRO A 143 10.81 -2.62 -18.11
C PRO A 143 11.16 -1.36 -18.90
N ASN A 144 12.36 -1.34 -19.48
CA ASN A 144 12.81 -0.28 -20.38
C ASN A 144 12.56 -0.64 -21.86
N LYS A 145 11.32 -1.04 -22.19
CA LYS A 145 10.91 -1.38 -23.56
C LYS A 145 9.55 -0.73 -23.84
N PRO A 146 9.36 -0.09 -25.02
CA PRO A 146 8.06 0.46 -25.40
C PRO A 146 6.95 -0.58 -25.33
N GLY A 147 5.79 -0.20 -24.79
CA GLY A 147 4.64 -1.09 -24.58
C GLY A 147 4.65 -1.87 -23.26
N TYR A 148 5.75 -1.80 -22.49
CA TYR A 148 5.86 -2.46 -21.19
C TYR A 148 5.81 -1.46 -20.03
N SER A 149 5.43 -1.94 -18.86
CA SER A 149 5.27 -1.14 -17.65
C SER A 149 5.29 -2.04 -16.41
N LEU A 150 5.74 -1.52 -15.28
CA LEU A 150 5.49 -2.16 -13.99
C LEU A 150 4.12 -1.73 -13.49
N SER A 151 3.23 -2.68 -13.17
CA SER A 151 1.99 -2.37 -12.48
C SER A 151 2.29 -2.30 -10.99
N THR A 152 1.97 -1.18 -10.34
CA THR A 152 2.38 -0.93 -8.94
C THR A 152 1.51 -1.66 -7.92
N TRP A 153 0.48 -2.36 -8.39
CA TRP A 153 -0.51 -3.06 -7.57
C TRP A 153 -0.98 -4.29 -8.35
N ASN A 154 -0.75 -5.48 -7.80
CA ASN A 154 -1.27 -6.74 -8.33
C ASN A 154 -2.53 -7.17 -7.56
N ARG A 155 -3.29 -8.15 -8.07
CA ARG A 155 -4.57 -8.65 -7.51
C ARG A 155 -4.53 -9.16 -6.05
N ARG A 156 -3.44 -8.94 -5.30
CA ARG A 156 -3.20 -9.41 -3.94
C ARG A 156 -2.82 -8.30 -2.95
N ASP A 157 -2.64 -7.08 -3.42
CA ASP A 157 -2.31 -5.94 -2.57
C ASP A 157 -3.62 -5.30 -2.10
N PHE A 158 -4.09 -5.73 -0.94
CA PHE A 158 -5.31 -5.22 -0.31
C PHE A 158 -4.94 -4.26 0.81
N LEU A 159 -5.54 -3.07 0.80
CA LEU A 159 -5.68 -2.32 2.04
C LEU A 159 -6.75 -3.02 2.88
N HIS A 160 -6.32 -3.69 3.94
CA HIS A 160 -7.22 -4.36 4.87
C HIS A 160 -6.93 -3.95 6.32
N PHE A 161 -8.01 -3.77 7.09
CA PHE A 161 -7.96 -3.46 8.50
C PHE A 161 -8.61 -4.59 9.30
N SER A 162 -7.78 -5.36 10.02
CA SER A 162 -8.27 -6.28 11.03
C SER A 162 -8.43 -5.52 12.34
N SER A 163 -9.67 -5.16 12.68
CA SER A 163 -9.97 -4.64 14.01
C SER A 163 -9.83 -5.80 15.01
N ARG A 164 -8.71 -5.86 15.74
CA ARG A 164 -8.68 -6.64 16.99
C ARG A 164 -9.49 -5.90 18.03
N ARG A 165 -10.81 -6.13 18.06
CA ARG A 165 -11.58 -5.83 19.28
C ARG A 165 -11.13 -6.84 20.34
N ARG A 166 -10.16 -6.47 21.18
CA ARG A 166 -10.17 -6.99 22.55
C ARG A 166 -11.39 -6.37 23.21
N ARG A 167 -12.51 -7.10 23.24
CA ARG A 167 -13.57 -6.81 24.20
C ARG A 167 -13.06 -7.27 25.57
N LEU A 168 -13.13 -6.32 26.52
CA LEU A 168 -13.22 -6.42 27.98
C LEU A 168 -12.67 -7.69 28.63
#